data_AF-A0A7S3KEU9-F1
#
_entry.id   AF-A0A7S3KEU9-F1
#
_cell.length_a   1.000
_cell.length_b   1.000
_cell.length_c   1.000
_cell.angle_alpha   90.00
_cell.angle_beta   90.00
_cell.angle_gamma   90.00
#
_symmetry.space_group_name_H-M   'P 1'
#
loop_
_entity.id
_entity.type
_entity.pdbx_description
1 polymer ?
#
loop_
_entity_poly.entity_id
_entity_poly.type
_entity_poly.pdbx_seq_one_letter_code
_entity_poly.pdbx_strand_id
1 'polypeptide(L)'
;YREPEIQSIDPILGPLQGGTQMKIKGHGFDRNACNMTVRFGNTYARPTSITPNEITVKSPPVRSSHAAVVGVGPNGQQFTQSKSQGKDNSEHAFHYYDNPIIYDFDPEE
;
A
#
# COMPACT_ATOMS: atom_id res chain seq x y z
N TYR A 1 16.68 -1.51 17.83
CA TYR A 1 15.84 -1.79 16.65
C TYR A 1 15.47 -0.45 16.04
N ARG A 2 15.68 -0.24 14.74
CA ARG A 2 15.19 0.99 14.08
C ARG A 2 13.75 0.75 13.66
N GLU A 3 12.86 1.67 13.99
CA GLU A 3 11.48 1.60 13.52
C GLU A 3 11.45 1.89 12.01
N PRO A 4 10.70 1.12 11.22
CA PRO A 4 10.53 1.43 9.81
C PRO A 4 9.79 2.77 9.65
N GLU A 5 10.11 3.51 8.60
CA GLU A 5 9.44 4.76 8.23
C GLU A 5 9.08 4.73 6.74
N ILE A 6 7.87 5.15 6.40
CA ILE A 6 7.40 5.31 5.02
C ILE A 6 7.65 6.77 4.62
N GLN A 7 8.19 6.98 3.42
CA GLN A 7 8.37 8.30 2.82
C GLN A 7 7.41 8.54 1.66
N SER A 8 7.16 7.52 0.83
CA SER A 8 6.24 7.63 -0.30
C SER A 8 5.75 6.27 -0.75
N ILE A 9 4.59 6.26 -1.41
CA ILE A 9 4.01 5.09 -2.06
C ILE A 9 3.69 5.43 -3.51
N ASP A 10 3.95 4.50 -4.42
CA ASP A 10 3.69 4.67 -5.85
C ASP A 10 3.34 3.32 -6.51
N PRO A 11 2.24 3.22 -7.26
CA PRO A 11 1.17 4.21 -7.42
C PRO A 11 0.32 4.37 -6.15
N ILE A 12 -0.38 5.50 -6.03
CA ILE A 12 -1.35 5.79 -4.94
C ILE A 12 -2.77 5.30 -5.23
N LEU A 13 -3.00 4.58 -6.34
CA LEU A 13 -4.33 4.21 -6.80
C LEU A 13 -4.35 2.86 -7.52
N GLY A 14 -5.49 2.14 -7.44
CA GLY A 14 -5.70 0.88 -8.13
C GLY A 14 -7.12 0.31 -8.04
N PRO A 15 -7.44 -0.73 -8.82
CA PRO A 15 -8.77 -1.33 -8.88
C PRO A 15 -9.18 -2.07 -7.59
N LEU A 16 -10.50 -2.19 -7.36
CA LEU A 16 -11.07 -3.00 -6.27
C LEU A 16 -10.63 -4.47 -6.28
N GLN A 17 -10.33 -5.01 -7.45
CA GLN A 17 -9.86 -6.39 -7.62
C GLN A 17 -8.45 -6.61 -7.04
N GLY A 18 -7.75 -5.54 -6.65
CA GLY A 18 -6.38 -5.59 -6.17
C GLY A 18 -5.40 -5.95 -7.29
N GLY A 19 -4.23 -6.43 -6.91
CA GLY A 19 -3.18 -6.85 -7.83
C GLY A 19 -2.29 -5.72 -8.35
N THR A 20 -2.58 -4.46 -8.00
CA THR A 20 -1.72 -3.32 -8.33
C THR A 20 -0.37 -3.48 -7.65
N GLN A 21 0.70 -3.58 -8.44
CA GLN A 21 2.05 -3.57 -7.90
C GLN A 21 2.38 -2.15 -7.43
N MET A 22 2.73 -2.03 -6.16
CA MET A 22 3.13 -0.78 -5.53
C MET A 22 4.53 -0.89 -4.95
N LYS A 23 5.22 0.23 -4.97
CA LYS A 23 6.50 0.46 -4.32
C LYS A 23 6.29 1.42 -3.15
N ILE A 24 6.75 1.01 -1.98
CA ILE A 24 6.76 1.79 -0.75
C ILE A 24 8.22 2.13 -0.48
N LYS A 25 8.57 3.41 -0.62
CA LYS A 25 9.92 3.90 -0.33
C LYS A 25 9.97 4.42 1.09
N GLY A 26 11.11 4.23 1.73
CA GLY A 26 11.31 4.59 3.13
C GLY A 26 12.66 4.15 3.66
N HIS A 27 12.73 3.93 4.97
CA HIS A 27 13.95 3.48 5.64
C HIS A 27 13.62 2.51 6.77
N GLY A 28 14.62 1.70 7.16
CA GLY A 28 14.49 0.78 8.30
C GLY A 28 13.69 -0.48 8.00
N PHE A 29 13.49 -0.82 6.73
CA PHE A 29 12.81 -2.05 6.33
C PHE A 29 13.75 -3.25 6.53
N ASP A 30 13.47 -4.05 7.57
CA ASP A 30 14.28 -5.24 7.86
C ASP A 30 13.85 -6.44 7.02
N ARG A 31 14.68 -6.83 6.06
CA ARG A 31 14.48 -8.03 5.23
C ARG A 31 14.48 -9.34 6.03
N ASN A 32 15.08 -9.35 7.22
CA ASN A 32 15.17 -10.54 8.07
C ASN A 32 13.96 -10.68 9.02
N ALA A 33 13.03 -9.72 9.01
CA ALA A 33 11.80 -9.84 9.76
C ALA A 33 10.96 -11.00 9.19
N CYS A 34 10.83 -12.08 9.96
CA CYS A 34 10.14 -13.31 9.52
C CYS A 34 8.69 -13.07 9.02
N ASN A 35 8.05 -11.97 9.38
CA ASN A 35 6.66 -11.67 9.03
C ASN A 35 6.42 -10.20 8.66
N MET A 36 7.29 -9.62 7.82
CA MET A 36 7.04 -8.28 7.28
C MET A 36 5.68 -8.24 6.58
N THR A 37 4.81 -7.33 7.03
CA THR A 37 3.43 -7.20 6.57
C THR A 37 3.15 -5.76 6.19
N VAL A 38 2.46 -5.57 5.07
CA VAL A 38 1.92 -4.27 4.67
C VAL A 38 0.43 -4.25 4.96
N ARG A 39 -0.04 -3.23 5.66
CA ARG A 39 -1.45 -3.01 5.95
C ARG A 39 -2.00 -1.95 5.01
N PHE A 40 -3.20 -2.19 4.49
CA PHE A 40 -4.02 -1.31 3.67
C PHE A 40 -5.35 -1.11 4.41
N GLY A 41 -5.47 -0.05 5.21
CA GLY A 41 -6.68 0.17 6.01
C GLY A 41 -6.92 -0.99 6.99
N ASN A 42 -7.86 -1.89 6.71
CA ASN A 42 -8.11 -3.10 7.52
C ASN A 42 -7.68 -4.42 6.85
N THR A 43 -7.11 -4.34 5.65
CA THR A 43 -6.65 -5.50 4.88
C THR A 43 -5.13 -5.59 4.95
N TYR A 44 -4.60 -6.81 4.89
CA TYR A 44 -3.16 -7.07 4.98
C TYR A 44 -2.66 -7.73 3.69
N ALA A 45 -1.45 -7.37 3.28
CA ALA A 45 -0.76 -7.93 2.13
C ALA A 45 0.69 -8.27 2.48
N ARG A 46 1.18 -9.34 1.85
CA ARG A 46 2.58 -9.75 1.97
C ARG A 46 3.41 -9.03 0.91
N PRO A 47 4.53 -8.40 1.27
CA PRO A 47 5.44 -7.82 0.29
C PRO A 47 6.04 -8.92 -0.59
N THR A 48 6.20 -8.62 -1.87
CA THR A 48 6.86 -9.51 -2.84
C THR A 48 8.38 -9.33 -2.84
N SER A 49 8.88 -8.17 -2.43
CA SER A 49 10.31 -7.90 -2.27
C SER A 49 10.53 -6.84 -1.18
N ILE A 50 11.61 -6.98 -0.43
CA ILE A 50 11.99 -6.07 0.66
C ILE A 50 13.47 -5.74 0.52
N THR A 51 13.77 -4.46 0.47
CA THR A 51 15.12 -3.90 0.64
C THR A 51 15.09 -2.92 1.82
N PRO A 52 16.25 -2.51 2.37
CA PRO A 52 16.29 -1.57 3.50
C PRO A 52 15.58 -0.22 3.25
N ASN A 53 15.36 0.14 1.97
CA ASN A 53 14.83 1.44 1.56
C ASN A 53 13.57 1.36 0.68
N GLU A 54 13.18 0.17 0.22
CA GLU A 54 12.03 -0.02 -0.66
C GLU A 54 11.37 -1.37 -0.40
N ILE A 55 10.05 -1.37 -0.35
CA ILE A 55 9.21 -2.57 -0.32
C ILE A 55 8.35 -2.59 -1.58
N THR A 56 8.32 -3.73 -2.27
CA THR A 56 7.35 -3.98 -3.33
C THR A 56 6.24 -4.87 -2.79
N VAL A 57 4.98 -4.50 -3.03
CA VAL A 57 3.80 -5.24 -2.57
C VAL A 57 2.69 -5.15 -3.62
N LYS A 58 1.76 -6.11 -3.60
CA LYS A 58 0.53 -6.03 -4.40
C LYS A 58 -0.65 -5.62 -3.54
N SER A 59 -1.48 -4.70 -4.02
CA SER A 59 -2.72 -4.32 -3.34
C SER A 59 -3.65 -5.53 -3.19
N PRO A 60 -4.27 -5.75 -2.02
CA PRO A 60 -5.26 -6.80 -1.84
C PRO A 60 -6.60 -6.40 -2.47
N PRO A 61 -7.46 -7.37 -2.84
CA PRO A 61 -8.83 -7.09 -3.27
C PRO A 61 -9.67 -6.53 -2.12
N VAL A 62 -10.54 -5.57 -2.43
CA VAL A 62 -11.49 -4.95 -1.49
C VAL A 62 -12.90 -4.94 -2.07
N ARG A 63 -13.91 -4.73 -1.21
CA ARG A 63 -15.32 -4.81 -1.59
C ARG A 63 -15.91 -3.48 -2.07
N SER A 64 -15.30 -2.36 -1.71
CA SER A 64 -15.80 -1.02 -2.01
C SER A 64 -14.66 -0.03 -2.19
N SER A 65 -14.89 1.00 -3.00
CA SER A 65 -13.93 2.08 -3.23
C SER A 65 -13.76 2.89 -1.94
N HIS A 66 -12.50 3.06 -1.54
CA HIS A 66 -12.13 3.84 -0.37
C HIS A 66 -10.63 4.17 -0.41
N ALA A 67 -10.23 5.15 0.40
CA ALA A 67 -8.84 5.41 0.69
C ALA A 67 -8.37 4.49 1.83
N ALA A 68 -7.31 3.72 1.59
CA ALA A 68 -6.70 2.81 2.55
C ALA A 68 -5.33 3.35 2.98
N VAL A 69 -5.20 3.70 4.26
CA VAL A 69 -3.90 4.12 4.82
C VAL A 69 -2.93 2.94 4.77
N VAL A 70 -1.74 3.17 4.20
CA VAL A 70 -0.69 2.17 4.06
C VAL A 70 0.25 2.22 5.26
N GLY A 71 0.52 1.06 5.86
CA GLY A 71 1.47 0.91 6.97
C GLY A 71 2.34 -0.32 6.79
N VAL A 72 3.58 -0.28 7.28
CA VAL A 72 4.53 -1.40 7.20
C VAL A 72 4.93 -1.85 8.61
N GLY A 73 4.95 -3.16 8.87
CA GLY A 73 5.29 -3.68 10.19
C GLY A 73 5.93 -5.06 10.18
N PRO A 74 6.94 -5.33 11.02
CA PRO A 74 7.70 -6.59 11.00
C PRO A 74 6.95 -7.82 11.53
N ASN A 75 5.81 -7.63 12.22
CA ASN A 75 5.05 -8.71 12.88
C ASN A 75 3.52 -8.56 12.79
N GLY A 76 3.01 -7.69 11.91
CA GLY A 76 1.56 -7.45 11.80
C GLY A 76 0.89 -6.77 13.01
N GLN A 77 1.67 -6.30 14.01
CA GLN A 77 1.17 -5.64 15.21
C GLN A 77 1.72 -4.22 15.40
N GLN A 78 3.02 -4.00 15.19
CA GLN A 78 3.63 -2.67 15.14
C GLN A 78 3.78 -2.25 13.68
N PHE A 79 2.90 -1.37 13.22
CA PHE A 79 3.05 -0.71 11.93
C PHE A 79 3.72 0.63 12.14
N THR A 80 4.48 1.10 11.13
CA THR A 80 4.96 2.48 11.03
C THR A 80 3.87 3.39 11.52
N GLN A 81 4.12 4.12 12.62
CA GLN A 81 3.11 5.00 13.17
C GLN A 81 2.71 5.97 12.07
N SER A 82 1.43 5.95 11.68
CA SER A 82 0.80 7.17 11.16
C SER A 82 1.05 8.18 12.27
N LYS A 83 1.96 9.14 12.12
CA LYS A 83 2.23 10.13 13.18
C LYS A 83 0.89 10.78 13.49
N SER A 84 0.24 10.33 14.55
CA SER A 84 -1.05 10.80 15.04
C SER A 84 -0.86 12.12 15.79
N GLN A 85 -0.06 13.02 15.21
CA GLN A 85 -0.05 14.43 15.55
C GLN A 85 -0.78 15.20 14.44
N GLY A 86 -2.11 15.10 14.46
CA GLY A 86 -3.01 16.20 14.16
C GLY A 86 -3.11 16.77 12.73
N LYS A 87 -2.27 16.43 11.75
CA LYS A 87 -2.40 17.06 10.41
C LYS A 87 -2.02 16.28 9.16
N ASP A 88 -1.47 15.07 9.20
CA ASP A 88 -1.12 14.39 7.95
C ASP A 88 -1.25 12.85 8.00
N ASN A 89 -2.49 12.37 8.01
CA ASN A 89 -2.79 10.95 7.73
C ASN A 89 -3.14 10.73 6.25
N SER A 90 -2.89 11.72 5.39
CA SER A 90 -3.31 11.75 3.99
C SER A 90 -2.15 11.48 3.02
N GLU A 91 -0.89 11.61 3.44
CA GLU A 91 0.28 11.44 2.56
C GLU A 91 0.60 9.98 2.14
N HIS A 92 0.04 8.95 2.80
CA HIS A 92 0.29 7.53 2.46
C HIS A 92 -1.00 6.73 2.26
N ALA A 93 -2.01 7.33 1.64
CA ALA A 93 -3.26 6.67 1.31
C ALA A 93 -3.22 6.04 -0.10
N PHE A 94 -3.65 4.78 -0.20
CA PHE A 94 -3.92 4.11 -1.47
C PHE A 94 -5.42 4.17 -1.78
N HIS A 95 -5.79 4.69 -2.94
CA HIS A 95 -7.16 4.93 -3.34
C HIS A 95 -7.67 3.81 -4.25
N TYR A 96 -8.63 3.03 -3.75
CA TYR A 96 -9.31 2.03 -4.54
C TYR A 96 -10.42 2.65 -5.39
N TYR A 97 -10.41 2.38 -6.70
CA TYR A 97 -11.45 2.79 -7.63
C TYR A 97 -12.15 1.57 -8.25
N ASP A 98 -13.42 1.75 -8.64
CA ASP A 98 -14.17 0.74 -9.39
C ASP A 98 -13.61 0.65 -10.81
N ASN A 99 -13.40 -0.56 -11.34
CA ASN A 99 -12.81 -0.70 -12.66
C ASN A 99 -13.68 0.05 -13.68
N PRO A 100 -13.09 0.95 -14.51
CA PRO A 100 -13.86 1.54 -15.58
C PRO A 100 -14.35 0.39 -16.48
N ILE A 101 -15.66 0.33 -16.70
CA ILE A 101 -16.22 -0.47 -17.78
C ILE A 101 -15.72 0.19 -19.06
N ILE A 102 -14.84 -0.49 -19.80
CA ILE A 102 -14.50 -0.08 -21.16
C ILE A 102 -15.76 -0.32 -21.97
N TYR A 103 -16.55 0.72 -22.18
CA TYR A 103 -17.52 0.72 -23.24
C TYR A 103 -16.73 0.77 -24.54
N ASP A 104 -17.13 -0.12 -25.45
CA ASP A 104 -16.49 -0.47 -26.71
C ASP A 104 -15.81 0.70 -27.45
N PHE A 105 -14.69 0.41 -28.10
CA PHE A 105 -14.13 1.34 -29.10
C PHE A 105 -15.02 1.22 -30.33
N ASP A 106 -15.90 2.19 -30.54
CA ASP A 106 -16.61 2.34 -31.82
C ASP A 106 -15.64 3.07 -32.77
N PRO A 107 -15.01 2.41 -33.76
CA PRO A 107 -14.34 3.12 -34.83
C PRO A 107 -15.40 3.76 -35.71
N GLU A 108 -15.46 5.09 -35.75
CA GLU A 108 -16.19 5.80 -36.81
C GLU A 108 -15.58 5.42 -38.17
N GLU A 109 -16.32 4.65 -38.98
CA GLU A 109 -16.16 4.59 -40.45
C GLU A 109 -17.23 5.42 -41.15
#